data_AF-A0A926KUY5-F1
#
_entry.id   AF-A0A926KUY5-F1
#
_cell.length_a   1.000
_cell.length_b   1.000
_cell.length_c   1.000
_cell.angle_alpha   90.00
_cell.angle_beta   90.00
_cell.angle_gamma   90.00
#
_symmetry.space_group_name_H-M   'P 1'
#
loop_
_entity.id
_entity.type
_entity.pdbx_description
1 polymer ?
#
loop_
_entity_poly.entity_id
_entity_poly.type
_entity_poly.pdbx_seq_one_letter_code
_entity_poly.pdbx_strand_id
1 'polypeptide(L)'
;MIWGSLFARKAPVHSPNIRNCKEHEFNAAPAAAIFNEQKKPADNKWQSHFQRWMEITAAHSSGGEQFIIENPAWNRAAIRHDDAQMHYKEFIHRCIQEGQPTLVSQIPKEVGNGVFWFDDAQMLTQFDERYEVTAVHGKAIHEYLSDIPPFSLIVIAVRDDGSQALNHHWQEILGRFGVRQLTREHLRHSYINVIYKRSQHEYESLFECASEDLLELQLGAFDKLNNFIIPVDVHIVSAGLSCGNTAKIMIEGTDYSPNTRGMNIVSYNLIDQQVEYQLCIDTFITLYVPETIYRAVRKEA
;
A
#
# COMPACT_ATOMS: atom_id res chain seq x y z
N MET A 1 32.25 -30.89 48.88
CA MET A 1 31.44 -30.69 47.66
C MET A 1 30.41 -29.63 47.99
N ILE A 2 30.65 -28.38 47.59
CA ILE A 2 29.75 -27.24 47.81
C ILE A 2 29.31 -26.79 46.42
N TRP A 3 28.03 -26.98 46.10
CA TRP A 3 27.42 -26.47 44.87
C TRP A 3 27.04 -25.00 45.09
N GLY A 4 27.72 -24.10 44.37
CA GLY A 4 27.40 -22.68 44.32
C GLY A 4 26.24 -22.43 43.36
N SER A 5 25.16 -21.87 43.88
CA SER A 5 24.00 -21.40 43.11
C SER A 5 24.35 -20.12 42.34
N LEU A 6 24.45 -20.22 41.02
CA LEU A 6 24.51 -19.07 40.13
C LEU A 6 23.11 -18.44 40.07
N PHE A 7 22.92 -17.32 40.76
CA PHE A 7 21.75 -16.45 40.57
C PHE A 7 21.90 -15.69 39.24
N ALA A 8 21.16 -16.10 38.22
CA ALA A 8 20.96 -15.31 37.01
C ALA A 8 20.18 -14.03 37.37
N ARG A 9 20.83 -12.87 37.22
CA ARG A 9 20.17 -11.56 37.34
C ARG A 9 19.17 -11.41 36.18
N LYS A 10 17.88 -11.26 36.50
CA LYS A 10 16.87 -10.80 35.53
C LYS A 10 17.24 -9.39 35.08
N ALA A 11 17.49 -9.20 33.79
CA ALA A 11 17.59 -7.88 33.19
C ALA A 11 16.22 -7.17 33.26
N PRO A 12 16.18 -5.83 33.47
CA PRO A 12 14.94 -5.07 33.46
C PRO A 12 14.27 -5.17 32.09
N VAL A 13 12.98 -5.47 32.08
CA VAL A 13 12.14 -5.42 30.88
C VAL A 13 11.80 -3.95 30.64
N HIS A 14 12.44 -3.32 29.66
CA HIS A 14 12.06 -1.98 29.22
C HIS A 14 10.76 -2.08 28.41
N SER A 15 9.68 -1.47 28.90
CA SER A 15 8.47 -1.26 28.11
C SER A 15 8.82 -0.32 26.94
N PRO A 16 8.36 -0.61 25.70
CA PRO A 16 8.62 0.27 24.56
C PRO A 16 8.11 1.68 24.87
N ASN A 17 8.93 2.68 24.56
CA ASN A 17 8.68 4.08 24.90
C ASN A 17 7.70 4.68 23.89
N ILE A 18 6.41 4.36 24.04
CA ILE A 18 5.34 4.96 23.23
C ILE A 18 5.12 6.37 23.76
N ARG A 19 5.50 7.37 22.98
CA ARG A 19 5.18 8.77 23.31
C ARG A 19 3.91 9.17 22.57
N ASN A 20 2.82 9.35 23.31
CA ASN A 20 1.72 10.20 22.83
C ASN A 20 2.21 11.65 22.92
N CYS A 21 2.76 12.16 21.82
CA CYS A 21 3.29 13.52 21.74
C CYS A 21 2.14 14.54 21.69
N LYS A 22 1.52 14.83 22.84
CA LYS A 22 0.47 15.88 22.93
C LYS A 22 1.01 17.32 22.93
N GLU A 23 2.32 17.55 22.91
CA GLU A 23 2.90 18.91 23.10
C GLU A 23 4.05 19.29 22.13
N HIS A 24 4.11 18.73 20.93
CA HIS A 24 5.05 19.23 19.91
C HIS A 24 4.32 20.01 18.81
N GLU A 25 4.47 21.34 18.85
CA GLU A 25 4.24 22.22 17.70
C GLU A 25 5.21 21.81 16.57
N PHE A 26 4.74 20.93 15.68
CA PHE A 26 5.46 20.61 14.46
C PHE A 26 5.37 21.81 13.51
N ASN A 27 6.43 22.60 13.47
CA ASN A 27 6.71 23.44 12.31
C ASN A 27 7.00 22.51 11.12
N ALA A 28 5.95 22.18 10.37
CA ALA A 28 6.05 21.46 9.11
C ALA A 28 6.77 22.35 8.09
N ALA A 29 8.11 22.30 8.07
CA ALA A 29 8.84 22.71 6.88
C ALA A 29 8.31 21.87 5.70
N PRO A 30 8.10 22.47 4.51
CA PRO A 30 7.73 21.70 3.34
C PRO A 30 8.85 20.70 3.09
N ALA A 31 8.57 19.42 3.34
CA ALA A 31 9.45 18.34 2.95
C ALA A 31 9.56 18.42 1.43
N ALA A 32 10.66 18.97 0.94
CA ALA A 32 11.09 18.71 -0.42
C ALA A 32 11.20 17.19 -0.48
N ALA A 33 10.28 16.56 -1.23
CA ALA A 33 10.32 15.14 -1.48
C ALA A 33 11.68 14.87 -2.15
N ILE A 34 12.63 14.40 -1.35
CA ILE A 34 13.76 13.66 -1.87
C ILE A 34 13.09 12.40 -2.42
N PHE A 35 12.67 12.48 -3.68
CA PHE A 35 12.41 11.30 -4.47
C PHE A 35 13.74 10.57 -4.48
N ASN A 36 13.90 9.65 -3.53
CA ASN A 36 14.88 8.59 -3.62
C ASN A 36 14.73 8.06 -5.04
N GLU A 37 15.81 8.10 -5.82
CA GLU A 37 15.85 7.51 -7.15
C GLU A 37 15.43 6.05 -6.99
N GLN A 38 14.13 5.79 -7.14
CA GLN A 38 13.59 4.45 -7.20
C GLN A 38 14.43 3.78 -8.28
N LYS A 39 15.10 2.67 -7.91
CA LYS A 39 15.87 1.84 -8.83
C LYS A 39 15.15 1.87 -10.16
N LYS A 40 15.84 2.34 -11.21
CA LYS A 40 15.31 2.43 -12.57
C LYS A 40 14.45 1.19 -12.79
N PRO A 41 13.12 1.34 -13.02
CA PRO A 41 12.26 0.17 -13.17
C PRO A 41 12.93 -0.74 -14.18
N ALA A 42 13.00 -2.05 -13.89
CA ALA A 42 13.59 -3.00 -14.83
C ALA A 42 13.00 -2.71 -16.21
N ASP A 43 13.84 -2.66 -17.25
CA ASP A 43 13.53 -2.10 -18.59
C ASP A 43 12.27 -2.73 -19.26
N ASN A 44 11.64 -3.74 -18.65
CA ASN A 44 10.45 -4.45 -19.13
C ASN A 44 9.15 -4.17 -18.34
N LYS A 45 9.15 -3.34 -17.28
CA LYS A 45 7.94 -3.14 -16.44
C LYS A 45 6.77 -2.53 -17.24
N TRP A 46 7.04 -1.51 -18.05
CA TRP A 46 5.99 -0.84 -18.82
C TRP A 46 5.47 -1.69 -19.98
N GLN A 47 6.35 -2.49 -20.58
CA GLN A 47 5.96 -3.44 -21.60
C GLN A 47 4.94 -4.45 -21.04
N SER A 48 5.24 -5.07 -19.90
CA SER A 48 4.33 -6.06 -19.30
C SER A 48 3.01 -5.43 -18.87
N HIS A 49 3.03 -4.19 -18.36
CA HIS A 49 1.82 -3.45 -17.98
C HIS A 49 0.89 -3.21 -19.18
N PHE A 50 1.37 -2.60 -20.26
CA PHE A 50 0.51 -2.30 -21.41
C PHE A 50 0.11 -3.55 -22.21
N GLN A 51 0.98 -4.56 -22.27
CA GLN A 51 0.62 -5.87 -22.83
C GLN A 51 -0.54 -6.49 -22.06
N ARG A 52 -0.50 -6.41 -20.72
CA ARG A 52 -1.56 -6.93 -19.84
C ARG A 52 -2.89 -6.22 -20.06
N TRP A 53 -2.86 -4.90 -20.23
CA TRP A 53 -4.03 -4.11 -20.61
C TRP A 53 -4.69 -4.65 -21.88
N MET A 54 -3.91 -4.87 -22.93
CA MET A 54 -4.42 -5.39 -24.21
C MET A 54 -5.03 -6.78 -24.08
N GLU A 55 -4.41 -7.67 -23.30
CA GLU A 55 -4.93 -9.01 -23.05
C GLU A 55 -6.29 -8.98 -22.33
N ILE A 56 -6.40 -8.17 -21.28
CA ILE A 56 -7.62 -8.09 -20.46
C ILE A 56 -8.78 -7.51 -21.26
N THR A 57 -8.56 -6.41 -21.99
CA THR A 57 -9.62 -5.77 -22.76
C THR A 57 -10.06 -6.64 -23.93
N ALA A 58 -9.13 -7.34 -24.59
CA ALA A 58 -9.46 -8.29 -25.66
C ALA A 58 -10.29 -9.49 -25.15
N ALA A 59 -9.98 -10.02 -23.96
CA ALA A 59 -10.72 -11.15 -23.38
C ALA A 59 -12.18 -10.81 -23.00
N HIS A 60 -12.51 -9.52 -22.86
CA HIS A 60 -13.81 -9.05 -22.40
C HIS A 60 -14.57 -8.27 -23.47
N SER A 61 -14.39 -8.61 -24.75
CA SER A 61 -15.11 -8.04 -25.90
C SER A 61 -16.60 -8.42 -25.92
N SER A 62 -17.37 -7.96 -24.92
CA SER A 62 -18.82 -8.18 -24.83
C SER A 62 -19.56 -7.01 -25.48
N GLY A 63 -20.00 -7.16 -26.73
CA GLY A 63 -21.17 -6.52 -27.36
C GLY A 63 -21.45 -5.01 -27.27
N GLY A 64 -20.60 -4.19 -26.66
CA GLY A 64 -20.84 -2.76 -26.40
C GLY A 64 -19.58 -1.91 -26.54
N GLU A 65 -19.76 -0.59 -26.48
CA GLU A 65 -18.67 0.38 -26.57
C GLU A 65 -17.72 0.24 -25.37
N GLN A 66 -16.43 0.11 -25.65
CA GLN A 66 -15.41 0.03 -24.61
C GLN A 66 -14.58 1.30 -24.54
N PHE A 67 -14.32 1.74 -23.32
CA PHE A 67 -13.54 2.92 -23.03
C PHE A 67 -12.41 2.57 -22.06
N ILE A 68 -11.19 3.01 -22.37
CA ILE A 68 -10.08 3.04 -21.40
C ILE A 68 -9.98 4.47 -20.89
N ILE A 69 -10.04 4.66 -19.57
CA ILE A 69 -9.81 5.96 -18.96
C ILE A 69 -8.31 6.13 -18.76
N GLU A 70 -7.77 7.18 -19.36
CA GLU A 70 -6.34 7.46 -19.33
C GLU A 70 -5.85 7.75 -17.90
N ASN A 71 -4.83 7.02 -17.46
CA ASN A 71 -4.18 7.29 -16.18
C ASN A 71 -3.10 8.38 -16.35
N PRO A 72 -3.20 9.53 -15.66
CA PRO A 72 -2.18 10.59 -15.75
C PRO A 72 -0.77 10.14 -15.37
N ALA A 73 -0.62 9.06 -14.60
CA ALA A 73 0.67 8.49 -14.25
C ALA A 73 1.41 7.89 -15.46
N TRP A 74 0.70 7.37 -16.46
CA TRP A 74 1.30 6.83 -17.68
C TRP A 74 2.04 7.91 -18.46
N ASN A 75 1.41 9.06 -18.66
CA ASN A 75 2.03 10.19 -19.35
C ASN A 75 3.24 10.74 -18.58
N ARG A 76 3.13 10.87 -17.25
CA ARG A 76 4.28 11.27 -16.41
C ARG A 76 5.46 10.29 -16.52
N ALA A 77 5.17 8.99 -16.57
CA ALA A 77 6.21 7.98 -16.76
C ALA A 77 6.84 8.05 -18.16
N ALA A 78 6.01 8.20 -19.20
CA ALA A 78 6.45 8.38 -20.58
C ALA A 78 7.33 9.63 -20.80
N ILE A 79 7.16 10.67 -19.99
CA ILE A 79 8.04 11.86 -20.03
C ILE A 79 9.41 11.57 -19.38
N ARG A 80 9.44 10.69 -18.37
CA ARG A 80 10.64 10.42 -17.57
C ARG A 80 11.48 9.25 -18.10
N HIS A 81 10.87 8.34 -18.85
CA HIS A 81 11.49 7.09 -19.27
C HIS A 81 11.16 6.79 -20.74
N ASP A 82 12.20 6.61 -21.56
CA ASP A 82 12.06 6.39 -23.01
C ASP A 82 11.31 5.07 -23.34
N ASP A 83 11.52 4.03 -22.54
CA ASP A 83 10.83 2.74 -22.63
C ASP A 83 9.32 2.89 -22.39
N ALA A 84 8.94 3.62 -21.33
CA ALA A 84 7.55 3.94 -21.03
C ALA A 84 6.92 4.75 -22.17
N GLN A 85 7.66 5.67 -22.77
CA GLN A 85 7.18 6.48 -23.89
C GLN A 85 6.86 5.64 -25.12
N MET A 86 7.75 4.72 -25.47
CA MET A 86 7.59 3.83 -26.61
C MET A 86 6.35 2.96 -26.44
N HIS A 87 6.23 2.24 -25.32
CA HIS A 87 5.12 1.32 -25.08
C HIS A 87 3.77 2.03 -24.92
N TYR A 88 3.76 3.22 -24.31
CA TYR A 88 2.54 4.02 -24.23
C TYR A 88 2.08 4.52 -25.61
N LYS A 89 3.01 4.93 -26.50
CA LYS A 89 2.67 5.29 -27.89
C LYS A 89 2.14 4.10 -28.67
N GLU A 90 2.76 2.92 -28.52
CA GLU A 90 2.28 1.67 -29.15
C GLU A 90 0.87 1.32 -28.67
N PHE A 91 0.63 1.41 -27.36
CA PHE A 91 -0.67 1.18 -26.76
C PHE A 91 -1.75 2.11 -27.33
N ILE A 92 -1.49 3.42 -27.35
CA ILE A 92 -2.40 4.41 -27.95
C ILE A 92 -2.63 4.11 -29.44
N HIS A 93 -1.56 3.83 -30.18
CA HIS A 93 -1.65 3.55 -31.60
C HIS A 93 -2.57 2.34 -31.88
N ARG A 94 -2.45 1.27 -31.07
CA ARG A 94 -3.32 0.10 -31.17
C ARG A 94 -4.77 0.41 -30.82
N CYS A 95 -5.02 1.14 -29.72
CA CYS A 95 -6.38 1.58 -29.38
C CYS A 95 -7.04 2.37 -30.53
N ILE A 96 -6.27 3.21 -31.24
CA ILE A 96 -6.76 4.00 -32.38
C ILE A 96 -6.96 3.15 -33.64
N GLN A 97 -6.00 2.29 -34.01
CA GLN A 97 -6.04 1.51 -35.25
C GLN A 97 -7.01 0.33 -35.20
N GLU A 98 -7.07 -0.37 -34.07
CA GLU A 98 -7.91 -1.57 -33.89
C GLU A 98 -9.37 -1.19 -33.56
N GLY A 99 -9.64 0.09 -33.27
CA GLY A 99 -10.98 0.65 -33.15
C GLY A 99 -11.72 0.33 -31.84
N GLN A 100 -11.15 -0.47 -30.94
CA GLN A 100 -11.63 -0.72 -29.58
C GLN A 100 -10.46 -1.19 -28.67
N PRO A 101 -10.35 -0.70 -27.41
CA PRO A 101 -11.21 0.29 -26.74
C PRO A 101 -10.86 1.76 -27.11
N THR A 102 -11.83 2.67 -26.94
CA THR A 102 -11.62 4.12 -27.11
C THR A 102 -10.94 4.71 -25.88
N LEU A 103 -9.82 5.41 -26.05
CA LEU A 103 -9.18 6.13 -24.96
C LEU A 103 -9.91 7.44 -24.64
N VAL A 104 -10.26 7.67 -23.37
CA VAL A 104 -10.92 8.89 -22.89
C VAL A 104 -10.19 9.44 -21.66
N SER A 105 -10.16 10.77 -21.50
CA SER A 105 -9.54 11.40 -20.33
C SER A 105 -10.50 11.53 -19.14
N GLN A 106 -11.81 11.41 -19.38
CA GLN A 106 -12.86 11.52 -18.38
C GLN A 106 -14.04 10.61 -18.76
N ILE A 107 -14.86 10.23 -17.77
CA ILE A 107 -16.12 9.51 -18.00
C ILE A 107 -17.06 10.45 -18.77
N PRO A 108 -17.47 10.11 -20.00
CA PRO A 108 -18.36 10.98 -20.76
C PRO A 108 -19.77 10.97 -20.15
N LYS A 109 -20.38 12.15 -19.99
CA LYS A 109 -21.70 12.31 -19.36
C LYS A 109 -22.85 11.62 -20.10
N GLU A 110 -22.69 11.42 -21.42
CA GLU A 110 -23.74 10.99 -22.34
C GLU A 110 -23.56 9.56 -22.86
N VAL A 111 -22.54 8.83 -22.40
CA VAL A 111 -22.33 7.45 -22.88
C VAL A 111 -23.42 6.53 -22.30
N GLY A 112 -24.04 5.76 -23.19
CA GLY A 112 -25.11 4.81 -22.90
C GLY A 112 -24.64 3.61 -22.07
N ASN A 113 -24.72 2.41 -22.64
CA ASN A 113 -24.33 1.14 -22.01
C ASN A 113 -22.85 0.81 -22.27
N GLY A 114 -21.95 1.74 -21.93
CA GLY A 114 -20.50 1.57 -22.13
C GLY A 114 -19.83 0.75 -21.03
N VAL A 115 -18.72 0.09 -21.39
CA VAL A 115 -17.78 -0.57 -20.44
C VAL A 115 -16.57 0.33 -20.28
N PHE A 116 -16.26 0.72 -19.04
CA PHE A 116 -15.10 1.55 -18.73
C PHE A 116 -14.02 0.74 -18.04
N TRP A 117 -12.79 0.92 -18.47
CA TRP A 117 -11.61 0.30 -17.89
C TRP A 117 -10.66 1.37 -17.36
N PHE A 118 -10.07 1.16 -16.17
CA PHE A 118 -9.14 2.12 -15.56
C PHE A 118 -8.22 1.43 -14.54
N ASP A 119 -7.02 1.97 -14.31
CA ASP A 119 -6.10 1.51 -13.25
C ASP A 119 -5.71 2.61 -12.23
N ASP A 120 -6.31 3.79 -12.33
CA ASP A 120 -6.24 4.82 -11.29
C ASP A 120 -7.36 4.59 -10.28
N ALA A 121 -6.99 4.17 -9.06
CA ALA A 121 -7.94 3.95 -7.98
C ALA A 121 -8.80 5.18 -7.65
N GLN A 122 -8.32 6.42 -7.87
CA GLN A 122 -9.12 7.63 -7.62
C GLN A 122 -10.41 7.65 -8.46
N MET A 123 -10.40 7.00 -9.63
CA MET A 123 -11.57 6.89 -10.51
C MET A 123 -12.72 6.08 -9.89
N LEU A 124 -12.46 5.24 -8.89
CA LEU A 124 -13.51 4.52 -8.16
C LEU A 124 -14.54 5.47 -7.57
N THR A 125 -14.13 6.69 -7.20
CA THR A 125 -15.02 7.72 -6.63
C THR A 125 -15.88 8.44 -7.66
N GLN A 126 -15.61 8.27 -8.95
CA GLN A 126 -16.31 8.93 -10.06
C GLN A 126 -17.50 8.11 -10.58
N PHE A 127 -17.56 6.83 -10.24
CA PHE A 127 -18.68 5.96 -10.61
C PHE A 127 -19.74 5.98 -9.49
N ASP A 128 -20.99 6.22 -9.88
CA ASP A 128 -22.13 6.17 -8.96
C ASP A 128 -22.76 4.76 -8.92
N GLU A 129 -23.84 4.62 -8.15
CA GLU A 129 -24.53 3.33 -7.91
C GLU A 129 -25.10 2.67 -9.17
N ARG A 130 -25.19 3.39 -10.29
CA ARG A 130 -25.62 2.85 -11.59
C ARG A 130 -24.55 2.00 -12.25
N TYR A 131 -23.32 2.02 -11.75
CA TYR A 131 -22.23 1.18 -12.23
C TYR A 131 -21.94 0.05 -11.25
N GLU A 132 -21.65 -1.11 -11.79
CA GLU A 132 -20.97 -2.20 -11.10
C GLU A 132 -19.48 -2.09 -11.42
N VAL A 133 -18.68 -1.84 -10.39
CA VAL A 133 -17.22 -1.72 -10.52
C VAL A 133 -16.56 -2.96 -9.92
N THR A 134 -15.73 -3.62 -10.71
CA THR A 134 -15.04 -4.86 -10.33
C THR A 134 -13.54 -4.73 -10.60
N ALA A 135 -12.71 -5.24 -9.70
CA ALA A 135 -11.29 -5.44 -9.98
C ALA A 135 -11.15 -6.68 -10.87
N VAL A 136 -10.68 -6.50 -12.10
CA VAL A 136 -10.53 -7.60 -13.08
C VAL A 136 -9.12 -8.16 -13.07
N HIS A 137 -8.14 -7.32 -12.76
CA HIS A 137 -6.76 -7.75 -12.58
C HIS A 137 -6.08 -6.93 -11.51
N GLY A 138 -5.32 -7.57 -10.63
CA GLY A 138 -4.59 -6.93 -9.56
C GLY A 138 -4.40 -7.89 -8.40
N LYS A 139 -3.74 -7.41 -7.35
CA LYS A 139 -3.63 -8.14 -6.08
C LYS A 139 -4.37 -7.37 -5.01
N ALA A 140 -5.16 -8.05 -4.22
CA ALA A 140 -5.64 -7.52 -2.96
C ALA A 140 -4.49 -7.42 -1.95
N ILE A 141 -4.64 -6.57 -0.94
CA ILE A 141 -3.66 -6.38 0.14
C ILE A 141 -3.25 -7.69 0.80
N HIS A 142 -4.18 -8.62 1.01
CA HIS A 142 -3.90 -9.90 1.66
C HIS A 142 -3.05 -10.83 0.79
N GLU A 143 -3.23 -10.79 -0.53
CA GLU A 143 -2.40 -11.54 -1.47
C GLU A 143 -0.98 -10.97 -1.48
N TYR A 144 -0.86 -9.64 -1.48
CA TYR A 144 0.43 -8.96 -1.35
C TYR A 144 1.16 -9.35 -0.05
N LEU A 145 0.48 -9.32 1.10
CA LEU A 145 1.07 -9.76 2.38
C LEU A 145 1.45 -11.25 2.38
N SER A 146 0.67 -12.08 1.67
CA SER A 146 0.97 -13.50 1.47
C SER A 146 2.21 -13.74 0.63
N ASP A 147 2.50 -12.88 -0.34
CA ASP A 147 3.64 -13.01 -1.24
C ASP A 147 4.97 -12.58 -0.61
N ILE A 148 4.95 -11.81 0.49
CA ILE A 148 6.16 -11.43 1.23
C ILE A 148 6.90 -12.70 1.70
N PRO A 149 8.22 -12.85 1.49
CA PRO A 149 8.95 -14.04 1.92
C PRO A 149 8.85 -14.29 3.44
N PRO A 150 8.90 -15.57 3.87
CA PRO A 150 9.12 -15.91 5.28
C PRO A 150 10.35 -15.23 5.87
N PHE A 151 10.38 -15.11 7.20
CA PHE A 151 11.44 -14.42 7.93
C PHE A 151 11.56 -12.95 7.55
N SER A 152 10.42 -12.29 7.41
CA SER A 152 10.34 -10.85 7.13
C SER A 152 9.71 -10.09 8.29
N LEU A 153 10.18 -8.86 8.50
CA LEU A 153 9.53 -7.86 9.34
C LEU A 153 8.70 -6.94 8.44
N ILE A 154 7.38 -6.94 8.64
CA ILE A 154 6.44 -6.10 7.92
C ILE A 154 6.06 -4.93 8.83
N VAL A 155 6.30 -3.72 8.36
CA VAL A 155 6.03 -2.49 9.09
C VAL A 155 4.96 -1.71 8.37
N ILE A 156 3.91 -1.34 9.10
CA ILE A 156 2.76 -0.59 8.57
C ILE A 156 2.65 0.73 9.31
N ALA A 157 2.49 1.82 8.57
CA ALA A 157 2.17 3.14 9.07
C ALA A 157 1.05 3.76 8.22
N VAL A 158 -0.02 4.25 8.85
CA VAL A 158 -1.12 4.91 8.14
C VAL A 158 -0.86 6.42 8.03
N ARG A 159 -1.23 7.00 6.88
CA ARG A 159 -1.32 8.45 6.67
C ARG A 159 -2.75 8.81 6.27
N ASP A 160 -3.29 9.86 6.88
CA ASP A 160 -4.66 10.35 6.68
C ASP A 160 -5.70 9.29 7.10
N ASP A 161 -6.01 8.31 6.27
CA ASP A 161 -6.99 7.25 6.56
C ASP A 161 -6.47 5.85 6.22
N GLY A 162 -6.71 4.90 7.12
CA GLY A 162 -6.31 3.51 6.99
C GLY A 162 -7.48 2.53 6.89
N SER A 163 -8.72 2.97 7.09
CA SER A 163 -9.78 2.11 7.62
C SER A 163 -11.08 2.11 6.82
N GLN A 164 -11.33 3.11 5.97
CA GLN A 164 -12.65 3.30 5.36
C GLN A 164 -13.09 2.10 4.48
N ALA A 165 -12.17 1.49 3.73
CA ALA A 165 -12.46 0.31 2.90
C ALA A 165 -12.55 -1.00 3.69
N LEU A 166 -12.17 -1.02 4.98
CA LEU A 166 -12.13 -2.22 5.83
C LEU A 166 -13.51 -2.60 6.38
N ASN A 167 -14.35 -3.22 5.55
CA ASN A 167 -15.57 -3.86 6.03
C ASN A 167 -15.26 -5.10 6.91
N HIS A 168 -16.28 -5.69 7.54
CA HIS A 168 -16.09 -6.84 8.44
C HIS A 168 -15.37 -8.02 7.77
N HIS A 169 -15.68 -8.31 6.51
CA HIS A 169 -15.02 -9.37 5.76
C HIS A 169 -13.51 -9.12 5.62
N TRP A 170 -13.12 -7.89 5.26
CA TRP A 170 -11.72 -7.50 5.14
C TRP A 170 -10.99 -7.43 6.47
N GLN A 171 -11.65 -7.00 7.54
CA GLN A 171 -11.10 -7.06 8.90
C GLN A 171 -10.78 -8.50 9.31
N GLU A 172 -11.66 -9.45 9.01
CA GLU A 172 -11.41 -10.87 9.30
C GLU A 172 -10.21 -11.40 8.49
N ILE A 173 -10.13 -11.06 7.20
CA ILE A 173 -9.01 -11.45 6.33
C ILE A 173 -7.70 -10.88 6.89
N LEU A 174 -7.64 -9.56 7.12
CA LEU A 174 -6.42 -8.88 7.56
C LEU A 174 -6.02 -9.22 9.00
N GLY A 175 -6.98 -9.60 9.85
CA GLY A 175 -6.71 -10.11 11.19
C GLY A 175 -5.84 -11.37 11.21
N ARG A 176 -5.89 -12.19 10.14
CA ARG A 176 -5.02 -13.36 9.94
C ARG A 176 -3.57 -12.98 9.64
N PHE A 177 -3.34 -11.77 9.13
CA PHE A 177 -2.02 -11.21 8.85
C PHE A 177 -1.51 -10.32 9.99
N GLY A 178 -2.23 -10.24 11.11
CA GLY A 178 -1.82 -9.47 12.28
C GLY A 178 -2.41 -8.05 12.38
N VAL A 179 -3.29 -7.64 11.46
CA VAL A 179 -3.99 -6.34 11.52
C VAL A 179 -5.36 -6.55 12.18
N ARG A 180 -5.45 -6.33 13.50
CA ARG A 180 -6.63 -6.66 14.31
C ARG A 180 -7.29 -5.44 14.96
N GLN A 181 -6.52 -4.45 15.35
CA GLN A 181 -7.04 -3.24 16.01
C GLN A 181 -7.60 -2.24 15.01
N LEU A 182 -7.10 -2.20 13.77
CA LEU A 182 -7.60 -1.26 12.78
C LEU A 182 -8.94 -1.75 12.20
N THR A 183 -10.01 -1.09 12.63
CA THR A 183 -11.38 -1.30 12.14
C THR A 183 -11.91 -0.04 11.47
N ARG A 184 -13.05 -0.15 10.79
CA ARG A 184 -13.75 0.99 10.16
C ARG A 184 -14.15 2.11 11.12
N GLU A 185 -14.19 1.84 12.43
CA GLU A 185 -14.48 2.87 13.45
C GLU A 185 -13.32 3.85 13.62
N HIS A 186 -12.11 3.49 13.18
CA HIS A 186 -10.89 4.28 13.27
C HIS A 186 -10.73 5.18 12.03
N LEU A 187 -11.80 5.88 11.64
CA LEU A 187 -11.77 6.78 10.49
C LEU A 187 -10.75 7.88 10.78
N ARG A 188 -9.75 8.00 9.91
CA ARG A 188 -8.64 8.96 10.00
C ARG A 188 -7.75 8.88 11.23
N HIS A 189 -7.71 7.72 11.90
CA HIS A 189 -6.78 7.51 13.00
C HIS A 189 -5.35 7.26 12.47
N SER A 190 -4.37 7.64 13.29
CA SER A 190 -3.02 7.11 13.19
C SER A 190 -3.03 5.61 13.48
N TYR A 191 -2.17 4.86 12.79
CA TYR A 191 -2.03 3.43 13.01
C TYR A 191 -0.60 2.96 12.71
N ILE A 192 -0.04 2.20 13.64
CA ILE A 192 1.24 1.50 13.49
C ILE A 192 1.03 0.01 13.74
N ASN A 193 1.62 -0.83 12.89
CA ASN A 193 1.76 -2.26 13.15
C ASN A 193 3.16 -2.75 12.77
N VAL A 194 3.73 -3.60 13.62
CA VAL A 194 4.99 -4.31 13.38
C VAL A 194 4.69 -5.79 13.42
N ILE A 195 4.80 -6.46 12.29
CA ILE A 195 4.41 -7.86 12.10
C ILE A 195 5.65 -8.67 11.75
N TYR A 196 5.87 -9.78 12.44
CA TYR A 196 6.84 -10.79 12.06
C TYR A 196 6.17 -11.90 11.26
N LYS A 197 6.57 -12.08 10.00
CA LYS A 197 6.17 -13.22 9.18
C LYS A 197 7.14 -14.37 9.42
N ARG A 198 6.76 -15.31 10.27
CA ARG A 198 7.62 -16.43 10.70
C ARG A 198 7.77 -17.51 9.64
N SER A 199 6.68 -17.80 8.92
CA SER A 199 6.63 -18.81 7.86
C SER A 199 5.70 -18.32 6.75
N GLN A 200 5.42 -19.17 5.75
CA GLN A 200 4.53 -18.80 4.64
C GLN A 200 3.13 -18.36 5.09
N HIS A 201 2.63 -18.91 6.21
CA HIS A 201 1.25 -18.72 6.68
C HIS A 201 1.15 -18.28 8.14
N GLU A 202 2.28 -18.02 8.81
CA GLU A 202 2.29 -17.62 10.22
C GLU A 202 2.75 -16.16 10.36
N TYR A 203 1.87 -15.34 10.95
CA TYR A 203 2.07 -13.92 11.20
C TYR A 203 1.89 -13.65 12.69
N GLU A 204 2.83 -12.91 13.27
CA GLU A 204 2.77 -12.45 14.66
C GLU A 204 2.84 -10.93 14.68
N SER A 205 1.77 -10.26 15.11
CA SER A 205 1.85 -8.82 15.40
C SER A 205 2.63 -8.63 16.70
N LEU A 206 3.82 -8.05 16.57
CA LEU A 206 4.70 -7.72 17.68
C LEU A 206 4.26 -6.44 18.38
N PHE A 207 3.71 -5.50 17.63
CA PHE A 207 3.12 -4.26 18.12
C PHE A 207 1.98 -3.84 17.21
N GLU A 208 0.88 -3.39 17.79
CA GLU A 208 -0.24 -2.80 17.05
C GLU A 208 -0.89 -1.71 17.89
N CYS A 209 -1.12 -0.54 17.30
CA CYS A 209 -1.79 0.57 17.96
C CYS A 209 -2.53 1.44 16.95
N ALA A 210 -3.78 1.80 17.27
CA ALA A 210 -4.56 2.83 16.59
C ALA A 210 -4.86 3.99 17.56
N SER A 211 -4.79 5.24 17.11
CA SER A 211 -5.03 6.42 17.95
C SER A 211 -5.48 7.63 17.14
N GLU A 212 -6.24 8.53 17.76
CA GLU A 212 -6.54 9.86 17.20
C GLU A 212 -5.32 10.80 17.25
N ASP A 213 -4.36 10.51 18.14
CA ASP A 213 -3.12 11.27 18.31
C ASP A 213 -2.02 10.77 17.35
N LEU A 214 -0.93 11.54 17.23
CA LEU A 214 0.27 11.09 16.52
C LEU A 214 0.87 9.88 17.24
N LEU A 215 1.21 8.84 16.47
CA LEU A 215 1.91 7.67 16.95
C LEU A 215 3.37 7.70 16.50
N GLU A 216 4.26 7.43 17.44
CA GLU A 216 5.69 7.31 17.20
C GLU A 216 6.23 6.09 17.95
N LEU A 217 6.91 5.20 17.24
CA LEU A 217 7.56 4.03 17.78
C LEU A 217 9.03 4.01 17.34
N GLN A 218 9.94 3.99 18.31
CA GLN A 218 11.37 3.86 18.09
C GLN A 218 11.86 2.56 18.73
N LEU A 219 12.47 1.70 17.91
CA LEU A 219 13.04 0.43 18.29
C LEU A 219 14.51 0.43 17.84
N GLY A 220 15.42 0.30 18.80
CA GLY A 220 16.82 0.06 18.50
C GLY A 220 17.08 -1.38 18.10
N ALA A 221 18.18 -1.61 17.38
CA ALA A 221 18.70 -2.95 17.18
C ALA A 221 18.91 -3.64 18.53
N PHE A 222 18.49 -4.90 18.59
CA PHE A 222 18.45 -5.77 19.77
C PHE A 222 17.40 -5.42 20.82
N ASP A 223 16.55 -4.42 20.59
CA ASP A 223 15.39 -4.20 21.45
C ASP A 223 14.45 -5.40 21.40
N LYS A 224 13.81 -5.66 22.55
CA LYS A 224 12.88 -6.77 22.69
C LYS A 224 11.44 -6.27 22.58
N LEU A 225 10.72 -6.75 21.58
CA LEU A 225 9.29 -6.53 21.41
C LEU A 225 8.57 -7.86 21.59
N ASN A 226 7.80 -8.00 22.67
CA ASN A 226 7.28 -9.29 23.15
C ASN A 226 8.41 -10.32 23.38
N ASN A 227 8.44 -11.39 22.58
CA ASN A 227 9.48 -12.43 22.61
C ASN A 227 10.43 -12.39 21.41
N PHE A 228 10.33 -11.33 20.60
CA PHE A 228 11.13 -11.13 19.40
C PHE A 228 12.23 -10.10 19.67
N ILE A 229 13.43 -10.35 19.15
CA ILE A 229 14.55 -9.41 19.19
C ILE A 229 14.61 -8.72 17.84
N ILE A 230 14.42 -7.40 17.83
CA ILE A 230 14.47 -6.60 16.60
C ILE A 230 15.94 -6.56 16.12
N PRO A 231 16.27 -7.01 14.90
CA PRO A 231 17.67 -7.09 14.49
C PRO A 231 18.24 -5.78 13.93
N VAL A 232 17.42 -4.75 13.78
CA VAL A 232 17.73 -3.52 13.04
C VAL A 232 17.09 -2.30 13.69
N ASP A 233 17.67 -1.12 13.54
CA ASP A 233 17.03 0.12 14.01
C ASP A 233 15.78 0.41 13.17
N VAL A 234 14.64 0.61 13.84
CA VAL A 234 13.35 0.92 13.21
C VAL A 234 12.72 2.14 13.90
N HIS A 235 12.35 3.15 13.11
CA HIS A 235 11.59 4.30 13.59
C HIS A 235 10.36 4.54 12.72
N ILE A 236 9.20 4.52 13.36
CA ILE A 236 7.90 4.56 12.68
C ILE A 236 7.13 5.77 13.21
N VAL A 237 6.59 6.56 12.30
CA VAL A 237 5.66 7.64 12.62
C VAL A 237 4.39 7.44 11.80
N SER A 238 3.24 7.53 12.46
CA SER A 238 1.93 7.56 11.80
C SER A 238 1.12 8.70 12.38
N ALA A 239 0.53 9.48 11.48
CA ALA A 239 -0.38 10.56 11.82
C ALA A 239 -1.59 10.54 10.90
N GLY A 240 -2.76 10.39 11.51
CA GLY A 240 -4.06 10.64 10.89
C GLY A 240 -4.22 12.08 10.41
N LEU A 241 -5.36 12.39 9.79
CA LEU A 241 -5.59 13.71 9.19
C LEU A 241 -5.45 14.87 10.19
N SER A 242 -5.96 14.70 11.40
CA SER A 242 -6.04 15.74 12.44
C SER A 242 -4.74 15.97 13.21
N CYS A 243 -3.78 15.04 13.15
CA CYS A 243 -2.60 15.02 14.02
C CYS A 243 -1.26 14.99 13.28
N GLY A 244 -1.25 15.37 11.99
CA GLY A 244 0.00 15.61 11.24
C GLY A 244 -0.02 15.09 9.80
N ASN A 245 -0.94 14.18 9.46
CA ASN A 245 -1.11 13.64 8.10
C ASN A 245 0.21 13.19 7.46
N THR A 246 0.94 12.30 8.14
CA THR A 246 2.26 11.82 7.74
C THR A 246 2.41 10.33 8.05
N ALA A 247 3.19 9.61 7.24
CA ALA A 247 3.65 8.25 7.53
C ALA A 247 5.15 8.16 7.21
N LYS A 248 5.94 7.71 8.19
CA LYS A 248 7.38 7.47 8.04
C LYS A 248 7.72 6.08 8.54
N ILE A 249 8.55 5.36 7.79
CA ILE A 249 9.05 4.04 8.16
C ILE A 249 10.54 4.04 7.86
N MET A 250 11.33 4.39 8.88
CA MET A 250 12.78 4.43 8.79
C MET A 250 13.39 3.13 9.27
N ILE A 251 14.23 2.53 8.44
CA ILE A 251 15.03 1.35 8.77
C ILE A 251 16.49 1.74 8.56
N GLU A 252 17.32 1.62 9.60
CA GLU A 252 18.72 2.10 9.61
C GLU A 252 18.86 3.57 9.16
N GLY A 253 17.90 4.41 9.58
CA GLY A 253 17.89 5.85 9.28
C GLY A 253 17.43 6.22 7.86
N THR A 254 17.10 5.26 7.00
CA THR A 254 16.54 5.54 5.66
C THR A 254 15.02 5.39 5.67
N ASP A 255 14.28 6.42 5.24
CA ASP A 255 12.81 6.36 5.12
C ASP A 255 12.38 5.63 3.85
N TYR A 256 11.66 4.53 4.03
CA TYR A 256 11.11 3.69 2.96
C TYR A 256 9.60 3.89 2.75
N SER A 257 8.95 4.73 3.55
CA SER A 257 7.54 5.06 3.37
C SER A 257 7.32 5.91 2.11
N PRO A 258 6.38 5.55 1.22
CA PRO A 258 5.93 6.46 0.16
C PRO A 258 5.33 7.76 0.71
N ASN A 259 4.89 7.72 1.98
CA ASN A 259 4.23 8.81 2.68
C ASN A 259 3.05 9.35 1.86
N THR A 260 2.17 8.46 1.39
CA THR A 260 0.92 8.81 0.69
C THR A 260 -0.29 8.37 1.50
N ARG A 261 -1.49 8.92 1.21
CA ARG A 261 -2.73 8.54 1.92
C ARG A 261 -2.93 7.03 1.85
N GLY A 262 -3.32 6.43 2.97
CA GLY A 262 -3.56 4.99 3.08
C GLY A 262 -2.60 4.28 4.02
N MET A 263 -2.51 2.96 3.84
CA MET A 263 -1.54 2.10 4.51
C MET A 263 -0.22 2.11 3.75
N ASN A 264 0.82 2.68 4.37
CA ASN A 264 2.20 2.57 3.89
C ASN A 264 2.82 1.31 4.52
N ILE A 265 3.30 0.40 3.69
CA ILE A 265 3.77 -0.95 4.07
C ILE A 265 5.20 -1.11 3.58
N VAL A 266 6.10 -1.50 4.48
CA VAL A 266 7.50 -1.82 4.19
C VAL A 266 7.79 -3.23 4.69
N SER A 267 8.45 -4.06 3.87
CA SER A 267 8.91 -5.38 4.26
C SER A 267 10.42 -5.45 4.27
N TYR A 268 10.99 -5.86 5.40
CA TYR A 268 12.42 -6.06 5.59
C TYR A 268 12.71 -7.57 5.74
N ASN A 269 13.48 -8.12 4.81
CA ASN A 269 13.89 -9.52 4.85
C ASN A 269 15.03 -9.66 5.86
N LEU A 270 14.83 -10.53 6.86
CA LEU A 270 15.77 -10.70 7.97
C LEU A 270 16.96 -11.60 7.61
N ILE A 271 16.85 -12.38 6.54
CA ILE A 271 17.93 -13.24 6.03
C ILE A 271 18.91 -12.40 5.21
N ASP A 272 18.39 -11.66 4.24
CA ASP A 272 19.19 -10.84 3.33
C ASP A 272 19.51 -9.45 3.89
N GLN A 273 18.90 -9.09 5.03
CA GLN A 273 19.10 -7.84 5.76
C GLN A 273 18.89 -6.60 4.87
N GLN A 274 17.77 -6.61 4.13
CA GLN A 274 17.42 -5.53 3.23
C GLN A 274 15.91 -5.34 3.13
N VAL A 275 15.50 -4.12 2.79
CA VAL A 275 14.12 -3.84 2.39
C VAL A 275 13.87 -4.47 1.03
N GLU A 276 12.88 -5.35 0.95
CA GLU A 276 12.48 -6.01 -0.30
C GLU A 276 11.30 -5.32 -0.96
N TYR A 277 10.34 -4.87 -0.16
CA TYR A 277 9.10 -4.31 -0.66
C TYR A 277 8.72 -3.03 0.05
N GLN A 278 8.22 -2.07 -0.73
CA GLN A 278 7.64 -0.82 -0.25
C GLN A 278 6.39 -0.52 -1.09
N LEU A 279 5.27 -0.26 -0.43
CA LEU A 279 3.99 -0.03 -1.09
C LEU A 279 3.12 0.91 -0.27
N CYS A 280 2.26 1.68 -0.93
CA CYS A 280 1.12 2.31 -0.28
C CYS A 280 -0.18 1.85 -0.94
N ILE A 281 -1.16 1.48 -0.13
CA ILE A 281 -2.51 1.15 -0.57
C ILE A 281 -3.44 2.21 -0.02
N ASP A 282 -4.15 2.92 -0.89
CA ASP A 282 -5.12 3.95 -0.52
C ASP A 282 -6.40 3.30 0.02
N THR A 283 -6.34 2.84 1.27
CA THR A 283 -7.42 2.14 1.97
C THR A 283 -8.60 3.04 2.33
N PHE A 284 -8.55 4.31 1.95
CA PHE A 284 -9.73 5.16 1.89
C PHE A 284 -10.67 4.74 0.74
N ILE A 285 -10.09 4.27 -0.38
CA ILE A 285 -10.81 3.98 -1.62
C ILE A 285 -10.86 2.47 -1.92
N THR A 286 -9.74 1.76 -1.73
CA THR A 286 -9.59 0.39 -2.23
C THR A 286 -8.68 -0.45 -1.34
N LEU A 287 -8.81 -1.77 -1.43
CA LEU A 287 -7.93 -2.74 -0.77
C LEU A 287 -7.08 -3.53 -1.77
N TYR A 288 -6.96 -3.02 -2.98
CA TYR A 288 -6.10 -3.57 -4.01
C TYR A 288 -4.85 -2.72 -4.18
N VAL A 289 -3.75 -3.37 -4.54
CA VAL A 289 -2.47 -2.71 -4.79
C VAL A 289 -2.55 -1.77 -6.00
N PRO A 290 -1.67 -0.76 -6.12
CA PRO A 290 -1.54 0.05 -7.33
C PRO A 290 -1.39 -0.81 -8.59
N GLU A 291 -1.77 -0.27 -9.75
CA GLU A 291 -1.77 -0.97 -11.05
C GLU A 291 -2.86 -2.05 -11.17
N THR A 292 -3.80 -2.11 -10.22
CA THR A 292 -5.03 -2.91 -10.35
C THR A 292 -5.92 -2.32 -11.45
N ILE A 293 -6.30 -3.14 -12.42
CA ILE A 293 -7.22 -2.80 -13.50
C ILE A 293 -8.64 -3.11 -13.06
N TYR A 294 -9.47 -2.08 -13.09
CA TYR A 294 -10.90 -2.12 -12.81
C TYR A 294 -11.72 -2.07 -14.08
N ARG A 295 -12.92 -2.63 -13.99
CA ARG A 295 -13.97 -2.57 -15.00
C ARG A 295 -15.24 -2.04 -14.36
N ALA A 296 -15.78 -0.96 -14.92
CA ALA A 296 -17.08 -0.44 -14.57
C ALA A 296 -18.07 -0.72 -15.70
N VAL A 297 -19.18 -1.38 -15.36
CA VAL A 297 -20.27 -1.71 -16.28
C VAL A 297 -21.55 -1.06 -15.76
N ARG A 298 -22.28 -0.36 -16.61
CA ARG A 298 -23.58 0.19 -16.24
C ARG A 298 -24.58 -0.95 -15.98
N LYS A 299 -25.24 -0.93 -14.82
CA LYS A 299 -26.30 -1.89 -14.48
C LYS A 299 -27.46 -1.70 -15.45
N GLU A 300 -28.00 -2.80 -15.96
CA GLU A 300 -29.26 -2.77 -16.69
C GLU A 300 -30.37 -2.22 -15.77
N ALA A 301 -31.18 -1.31 -16.32
CA ALA A 301 -32.27 -0.67 -15.58
C ALA A 301 -33.48 -1.58 -15.43
#